data_AF-A0AAD5AD96-F1
#
_entry.id   AF-A0AAD5AD96-F1
#
_cell.length_a   1.000
_cell.length_b   1.000
_cell.length_c   1.000
_cell.angle_alpha   90.00
_cell.angle_beta   90.00
_cell.angle_gamma   90.00
#
_symmetry.space_group_name_H-M   'P 1'
#
loop_
_entity.id
_entity.type
_entity.pdbx_description
1 polymer ?
#
loop_
_entity_poly.entity_id
_entity_poly.type
_entity_poly.pdbx_seq_one_letter_code
_entity_poly.pdbx_strand_id
1 'polypeptide(L)'
;VDVQFLILTFLSPRDLCRLGATCQYWSSMVRDPLIWRYFLIQGAASWSSVDHLSTPTLHYLTEPAGGDIHTLNLDFMAEYLRCCPECRSPQRFTPPSALSFFLHSLVSDTEPRFSMFGCGLEQLSVSLMTVMLNSPNVLSVAGTPQRQINGIGSGISFVYDGQHKFNIITLYST
;
A
#
# COMPACT_ATOMS: atom_id res chain seq x y z
N VAL A 1 -10.63 25.19 -29.12
CA VAL A 1 -10.17 24.24 -28.10
C VAL A 1 -11.10 24.28 -26.88
N ASP A 2 -11.55 25.47 -26.47
CA ASP A 2 -12.42 25.66 -25.29
C ASP A 2 -13.74 24.88 -25.31
N VAL A 3 -14.43 24.81 -26.47
CA VAL A 3 -15.70 24.05 -26.58
C VAL A 3 -15.47 22.55 -26.44
N GLN A 4 -14.38 22.03 -26.99
CA GLN A 4 -14.04 20.61 -26.89
C GLN A 4 -13.66 20.26 -25.45
N PHE A 5 -12.85 21.11 -24.80
CA PHE A 5 -12.53 20.98 -23.39
C PHE A 5 -13.79 20.93 -22.51
N LEU A 6 -14.72 21.85 -22.74
CA LEU A 6 -16.00 21.89 -22.02
C LEU A 6 -16.79 20.58 -22.20
N ILE A 7 -16.91 20.07 -23.43
CA ILE A 7 -17.58 18.78 -23.69
C ILE A 7 -16.90 17.64 -22.91
N LEU A 8 -15.56 17.61 -22.88
CA LEU A 8 -14.80 16.56 -22.19
C LEU A 8 -14.99 16.59 -20.67
N THR A 9 -15.24 17.76 -20.06
CA THR A 9 -15.55 17.86 -18.62
C THR A 9 -16.89 17.23 -18.22
N PHE A 10 -17.82 17.02 -19.17
CA PHE A 10 -19.08 16.33 -18.91
C PHE A 10 -18.98 14.80 -19.03
N LEU A 11 -17.85 14.28 -19.51
CA LEU A 11 -17.64 12.84 -19.65
C LEU A 11 -17.07 12.23 -18.37
N SER A 12 -17.35 10.95 -18.14
CA SER A 12 -16.65 10.21 -17.09
C SER A 12 -15.19 9.95 -17.50
N PRO A 13 -14.24 9.80 -16.56
CA PRO A 13 -12.87 9.38 -16.85
C PRO A 13 -12.79 8.10 -17.69
N ARG A 14 -13.75 7.19 -17.49
CA ARG A 14 -13.85 5.93 -18.26
C ARG A 14 -14.24 6.18 -19.72
N ASP A 15 -15.15 7.11 -19.96
CA ASP A 15 -15.57 7.49 -21.31
C ASP A 15 -14.49 8.29 -22.04
N LEU A 16 -13.71 9.11 -21.30
CA LEU A 16 -12.53 9.76 -21.84
C LEU A 16 -11.49 8.76 -22.32
N CYS A 17 -11.18 7.72 -21.54
CA CYS A 17 -10.27 6.66 -21.97
C CYS A 17 -10.77 5.94 -23.24
N ARG A 18 -12.09 5.70 -23.35
CA ARG A 18 -12.69 5.11 -24.56
C ARG A 18 -12.59 6.03 -25.77
N LEU A 19 -12.84 7.33 -25.57
CA LEU A 19 -12.69 8.35 -26.62
C LEU A 19 -11.24 8.43 -27.11
N GLY A 20 -10.28 8.40 -26.19
CA GLY A 20 -8.85 8.39 -26.52
C GLY A 20 -8.42 7.18 -27.36
N ALA A 21 -9.11 6.04 -27.25
CA ALA A 21 -8.82 4.84 -28.03
C ALA A 21 -9.32 4.91 -29.48
N THR A 22 -10.07 5.95 -29.87
CA THR A 22 -10.69 6.04 -31.21
C THR A 22 -9.71 6.52 -32.29
N CYS A 23 -8.92 7.54 -32.02
CA CYS A 23 -7.92 8.07 -32.95
C CYS A 23 -6.82 8.85 -32.22
N GLN A 24 -5.71 9.13 -32.93
CA GLN A 24 -4.57 9.85 -32.35
C GLN A 24 -4.93 11.25 -31.85
N TYR A 25 -5.80 11.96 -32.57
CA TYR A 25 -6.25 13.30 -32.15
C TYR A 25 -6.94 13.27 -30.78
N TRP A 26 -7.92 12.37 -30.60
CA TRP A 26 -8.60 12.20 -29.32
C TRP A 26 -7.68 11.63 -28.25
N SER A 27 -6.75 10.74 -28.61
CA SER A 27 -5.73 10.25 -27.67
C SER A 27 -4.86 11.37 -27.12
N SER A 28 -4.47 12.35 -27.95
CA SER A 28 -3.71 13.52 -27.51
C SER A 28 -4.57 14.49 -26.71
N MET A 29 -5.80 14.73 -27.16
CA MET A 29 -6.71 15.67 -26.51
C MET A 29 -7.17 15.21 -25.12
N VAL A 30 -7.45 13.92 -24.95
CA VAL A 30 -7.85 13.35 -23.63
C VAL A 30 -6.70 13.43 -22.62
N ARG A 31 -5.44 13.46 -23.07
CA ARG A 31 -4.26 13.61 -22.20
C ARG A 31 -3.96 15.05 -21.81
N ASP A 32 -4.83 16.00 -22.16
CA ASP A 32 -4.63 17.40 -21.80
C ASP A 32 -4.56 17.58 -20.26
N PRO A 33 -3.50 18.21 -19.72
CA PRO A 33 -3.30 18.38 -18.28
C PRO A 33 -4.45 19.11 -17.58
N LEU A 34 -5.10 20.06 -18.24
CA LEU A 34 -6.18 20.86 -17.65
C LEU A 34 -7.42 20.00 -17.37
N ILE A 35 -7.68 18.99 -18.23
CA ILE A 35 -8.82 18.08 -18.07
C ILE A 35 -8.61 17.25 -16.80
N TRP A 36 -7.43 16.65 -16.66
CA TRP A 36 -7.11 15.80 -15.51
C TRP A 36 -6.97 16.60 -14.23
N ARG A 37 -6.49 17.84 -14.29
CA ARG A 37 -6.50 18.76 -13.14
C ARG A 37 -7.93 19.04 -12.65
N TYR A 38 -8.87 19.29 -13.55
CA TYR A 38 -10.28 19.46 -13.20
C TYR A 38 -10.84 18.22 -12.49
N PHE A 39 -10.65 17.03 -13.08
CA PHE A 39 -11.11 15.78 -12.46
C PHE A 39 -10.40 15.45 -11.15
N LEU A 40 -9.13 15.81 -10.99
CA LEU A 40 -8.38 15.59 -9.76
C LEU A 40 -8.95 16.44 -8.62
N ILE A 41 -9.17 17.73 -8.85
CA ILE A 41 -9.72 18.64 -7.83
C ILE A 41 -11.15 18.23 -7.47
N GLN A 42 -11.99 17.94 -8.47
CA GLN A 42 -13.37 17.52 -8.25
C GLN A 42 -13.46 16.14 -7.58
N GLY A 43 -12.62 15.20 -8.03
CA GLY A 43 -12.54 13.84 -7.51
C GLY A 43 -12.03 13.80 -6.07
N ALA A 44 -10.98 14.56 -5.76
CA ALA A 44 -10.38 14.60 -4.42
C ALA A 44 -11.40 14.97 -3.33
N ALA A 45 -12.35 15.86 -3.62
CA ALA A 45 -13.41 16.22 -2.69
C ALA A 45 -14.51 15.16 -2.51
N SER A 46 -14.63 14.21 -3.45
CA SER A 46 -15.72 13.22 -3.51
C SER A 46 -15.28 11.79 -3.22
N TRP A 47 -13.97 11.52 -3.08
CA TRP A 47 -13.47 10.18 -2.79
C TRP A 47 -13.85 9.70 -1.39
N SER A 48 -14.41 8.49 -1.31
CA SER A 48 -14.84 7.85 -0.06
C SER A 48 -13.69 7.27 0.77
N SER A 49 -12.49 7.12 0.19
CA SER A 49 -11.33 6.56 0.89
C SER A 49 -10.01 7.09 0.33
N VAL A 50 -9.04 7.31 1.22
CA VAL A 50 -7.67 7.70 0.87
C VAL A 50 -6.70 6.94 1.77
N ASP A 51 -5.78 6.21 1.15
CA ASP A 51 -4.64 5.53 1.78
C ASP A 51 -3.35 6.37 1.65
N HIS A 52 -2.33 6.10 2.46
CA HIS A 52 -1.04 6.80 2.47
C HIS A 52 -0.30 6.79 1.12
N LEU A 53 -0.56 5.79 0.26
CA LEU A 53 -0.02 5.71 -1.11
C LEU A 53 -0.89 6.39 -2.16
N SER A 54 -2.05 6.90 -1.77
CA SER A 54 -3.07 7.47 -2.67
C SER A 54 -3.52 8.87 -2.26
N THR A 55 -2.90 9.45 -1.23
CA THR A 55 -3.06 10.86 -0.89
C THR A 55 -2.48 11.71 -2.02
N PRO A 56 -3.27 12.59 -2.65
CA PRO A 56 -2.76 13.50 -3.69
C PRO A 56 -1.74 14.45 -3.08
N THR A 57 -0.67 14.72 -3.82
CA THR A 57 0.37 15.65 -3.37
C THR A 57 -0.21 17.07 -3.34
N LEU A 58 -0.02 17.81 -2.24
CA LEU A 58 -0.60 19.16 -2.03
C LEU A 58 -0.33 20.13 -3.19
N HIS A 59 0.82 20.00 -3.85
CA HIS A 59 1.21 20.78 -5.02
C HIS A 59 0.23 20.62 -6.20
N TYR A 60 -0.46 19.49 -6.34
CA TYR A 60 -1.43 19.30 -7.42
C TYR A 60 -2.79 19.96 -7.15
N LEU A 61 -3.08 20.30 -5.88
CA LEU A 61 -4.38 20.84 -5.45
C LEU A 61 -4.36 22.36 -5.24
N THR A 62 -3.20 22.91 -4.84
CA THR A 62 -3.09 24.31 -4.39
C THR A 62 -2.53 25.25 -5.46
N GLU A 63 -1.84 24.73 -6.47
CA GLU A 63 -1.20 25.55 -7.50
C GLU A 63 -2.25 26.36 -8.29
N PRO A 64 -2.09 27.68 -8.47
CA PRO A 64 -3.02 28.49 -9.25
C PRO A 64 -3.08 28.04 -10.72
N ALA A 65 -4.20 28.31 -11.40
CA ALA A 65 -4.42 27.91 -12.80
C ALA A 65 -3.56 28.69 -13.81
N GLY A 66 -2.77 29.65 -13.36
CA GLY A 66 -1.92 30.47 -14.20
C GLY A 66 -0.60 30.78 -13.52
N GLY A 67 0.49 30.30 -14.11
CA GLY A 67 1.84 30.79 -13.82
C GLY A 67 2.68 29.85 -12.99
N ASP A 68 3.14 28.75 -13.60
CA ASP A 68 4.57 28.44 -13.59
C ASP A 68 4.88 27.33 -14.60
N ILE A 69 6.03 27.43 -15.26
CA ILE A 69 6.54 26.44 -16.24
C ILE A 69 6.60 25.02 -15.63
N HIS A 70 6.65 24.92 -14.30
CA HIS A 70 6.59 23.66 -13.56
C HIS A 70 5.21 22.96 -13.60
N THR A 71 4.09 23.69 -13.71
CA THR A 71 2.75 23.07 -13.79
C THR A 71 2.51 22.34 -15.12
N LEU A 72 3.22 22.71 -16.19
CA LEU A 72 3.17 22.01 -17.48
C LEU A 72 3.91 20.67 -17.46
N ASN A 73 4.76 20.43 -16.45
CA ASN A 73 5.55 19.20 -16.31
C ASN A 73 4.92 18.18 -15.34
N LEU A 74 3.76 18.53 -14.76
CA LEU A 74 3.04 17.65 -13.84
C LEU A 74 2.10 16.73 -14.63
N ASP A 75 2.27 15.42 -14.45
CA ASP A 75 1.35 14.43 -15.00
C ASP A 75 0.11 14.30 -14.11
N PHE A 76 -0.86 15.20 -14.31
CA PHE A 76 -2.15 15.18 -13.61
C PHE A 76 -2.94 13.89 -13.87
N MET A 77 -2.76 13.26 -15.04
CA MET A 77 -3.43 12.01 -15.37
C MET A 77 -2.88 10.87 -14.50
N ALA A 78 -1.56 10.75 -14.41
CA ALA A 78 -0.92 9.75 -13.54
C ALA A 78 -1.29 9.95 -12.07
N GLU A 79 -1.28 11.21 -11.60
CA GLU A 79 -1.67 11.52 -10.22
C GLU A 79 -3.15 11.19 -9.96
N TYR A 80 -4.05 11.50 -10.90
CA TYR A 80 -5.46 11.12 -10.81
C TYR A 80 -5.64 9.61 -10.71
N LEU A 81 -4.98 8.83 -11.59
CA LEU A 81 -5.08 7.38 -11.60
C LEU A 81 -4.54 6.74 -10.32
N ARG A 82 -3.47 7.30 -9.75
CA ARG A 82 -2.90 6.86 -8.47
C ARG A 82 -3.87 7.10 -7.31
N CYS A 83 -4.55 8.25 -7.30
CA CYS A 83 -5.37 8.66 -6.18
C CYS A 83 -6.81 8.14 -6.25
N CYS A 84 -7.38 7.97 -7.45
CA CYS A 84 -8.79 7.61 -7.65
C CYS A 84 -9.12 6.20 -7.12
N PRO A 85 -10.06 6.04 -6.17
CA PRO A 85 -10.43 4.75 -5.58
C PRO A 85 -10.91 3.70 -6.61
N GLU A 86 -11.59 4.13 -7.68
CA GLU A 86 -12.04 3.22 -8.74
C GLU A 86 -10.89 2.72 -9.63
N CYS A 87 -9.83 3.53 -9.74
CA CYS A 87 -8.61 3.21 -10.48
C CYS A 87 -7.61 2.42 -9.64
N ARG A 88 -7.74 2.47 -8.30
CA ARG A 88 -7.18 1.46 -7.39
C ARG A 88 -7.91 0.16 -7.69
N SER A 89 -7.53 -0.51 -8.77
CA SER A 89 -7.81 -1.93 -8.88
C SER A 89 -7.40 -2.51 -7.53
N PRO A 90 -8.28 -3.21 -6.78
CA PRO A 90 -7.76 -4.14 -5.80
C PRO A 90 -6.76 -4.92 -6.60
N GLN A 91 -5.49 -4.89 -6.19
CA GLN A 91 -4.42 -5.65 -6.79
C GLN A 91 -5.07 -6.97 -7.20
N ARG A 92 -5.36 -7.12 -8.50
CA ARG A 92 -5.91 -8.38 -8.97
C ARG A 92 -4.71 -9.24 -8.66
N PHE A 93 -4.82 -10.04 -7.61
CA PHE A 93 -4.13 -11.28 -7.53
C PHE A 93 -4.54 -11.99 -8.81
N THR A 94 -3.86 -11.65 -9.91
CA THR A 94 -3.73 -12.52 -11.05
C THR A 94 -3.29 -13.81 -10.40
N PRO A 95 -4.11 -14.88 -10.42
CA PRO A 95 -3.68 -16.14 -9.88
C PRO A 95 -2.31 -16.42 -10.53
N PRO A 96 -1.25 -16.63 -9.74
CA PRO A 96 0.09 -16.73 -10.27
C PRO A 96 0.06 -17.82 -11.35
N SER A 97 0.47 -17.48 -12.58
CA SER A 97 0.61 -18.50 -13.64
C SER A 97 1.51 -19.61 -13.11
N ALA A 98 1.22 -20.87 -13.46
CA ALA A 98 1.83 -22.05 -12.82
C ALA A 98 3.38 -21.98 -12.68
N LEU A 99 4.07 -21.22 -13.54
CA LEU A 99 5.52 -21.01 -13.49
C LEU A 99 6.01 -20.13 -12.32
N SER A 100 5.19 -19.22 -11.81
CA SER A 100 5.54 -18.38 -10.65
C SER A 100 5.45 -19.14 -9.32
N PHE A 101 4.64 -20.20 -9.21
CA PHE A 101 4.63 -21.10 -8.06
C PHE A 101 5.95 -21.87 -7.90
N PHE A 102 6.56 -22.31 -9.00
CA PHE A 102 7.85 -23.02 -8.96
C PHE A 102 8.99 -22.13 -8.46
N LEU A 103 8.96 -20.83 -8.75
CA LEU A 103 9.97 -19.90 -8.25
C LEU A 103 9.68 -19.40 -6.82
N HIS A 104 8.40 -19.31 -6.42
CA HIS A 104 8.05 -19.04 -5.02
C HIS A 104 8.52 -20.15 -4.06
N SER A 105 8.57 -21.41 -4.52
CA SER A 105 9.15 -22.53 -3.76
C SER A 105 10.65 -22.37 -3.44
N LEU A 106 11.37 -21.50 -4.18
CA LEU A 106 12.80 -21.25 -3.96
C LEU A 106 13.05 -20.06 -3.03
N VAL A 107 12.02 -19.25 -2.75
CA VAL A 107 12.07 -18.25 -1.69
C VAL A 107 11.87 -19.00 -0.39
N SER A 108 12.96 -19.19 0.36
CA SER A 108 12.90 -19.75 1.71
C SER A 108 11.82 -19.02 2.48
N ASP A 109 10.81 -19.76 2.94
CA ASP A 109 9.78 -19.20 3.82
C ASP A 109 10.49 -18.80 5.12
N THR A 110 10.81 -17.51 5.23
CA THR A 110 11.55 -16.99 6.37
C THR A 110 10.54 -16.79 7.48
N GLU A 111 10.66 -17.60 8.52
CA GLU A 111 9.90 -17.43 9.77
C GLU A 111 9.85 -15.95 10.18
N PRO A 112 8.67 -15.31 10.23
CA PRO A 112 8.51 -13.92 10.62
C PRO A 112 9.11 -13.67 12.00
N ARG A 113 9.81 -12.54 12.18
CA ARG A 113 10.49 -12.19 13.43
C ARG A 113 10.05 -10.83 13.92
N PHE A 114 9.73 -10.74 15.20
CA PHE A 114 9.24 -9.53 15.84
C PHE A 114 10.10 -9.18 17.05
N SER A 115 10.47 -7.91 17.16
CA SER A 115 11.07 -7.39 18.39
C SER A 115 9.95 -6.91 19.32
N MET A 116 9.94 -7.40 20.55
CA MET A 116 8.98 -6.97 21.57
C MET A 116 9.70 -6.21 22.67
N PHE A 117 9.28 -4.97 22.90
CA PHE A 117 9.84 -4.06 23.89
C PHE A 117 8.72 -3.21 24.49
N GLY A 118 8.96 -2.65 25.67
CA GLY A 118 8.03 -1.71 26.31
C GLY A 118 7.86 -1.95 27.80
N CYS A 119 7.46 -0.90 28.52
CA CYS A 119 7.33 -0.91 29.98
C CYS A 119 6.34 -1.96 30.51
N GLY A 120 5.33 -2.34 29.70
CA GLY A 120 4.38 -3.41 30.03
C GLY A 120 5.00 -4.81 30.16
N LEU A 121 6.24 -5.01 29.72
CA LEU A 121 6.94 -6.29 29.94
C LEU A 121 7.39 -6.48 31.38
N GLU A 122 7.54 -5.40 32.15
CA GLU A 122 8.08 -5.40 33.51
C GLU A 122 7.10 -4.83 34.54
N GLN A 123 6.26 -3.86 34.16
CA GLN A 123 5.39 -3.12 35.08
C GLN A 123 4.07 -3.83 35.38
N LEU A 124 3.71 -4.87 34.62
CA LEU A 124 2.48 -5.61 34.86
C LEU A 124 2.62 -6.55 36.07
N SER A 125 1.60 -6.61 36.91
CA SER A 125 1.52 -7.56 38.03
C SER A 125 1.53 -9.02 37.58
N VAL A 126 1.10 -9.28 36.34
CA VAL A 126 1.19 -10.57 35.67
C VAL A 126 2.07 -10.40 34.44
N SER A 127 3.18 -11.14 34.39
CA SER A 127 4.15 -11.07 33.28
C SER A 127 3.54 -11.61 31.98
N LEU A 128 3.46 -10.76 30.96
CA LEU A 128 2.97 -11.12 29.63
C LEU A 128 3.71 -12.33 29.05
N MET A 129 5.05 -12.33 29.15
CA MET A 129 5.87 -13.45 28.67
C MET A 129 5.54 -14.76 29.38
N THR A 130 5.27 -14.68 30.68
CA THR A 130 4.87 -15.85 31.47
C THR A 130 3.51 -16.38 31.03
N VAL A 131 2.55 -15.49 30.74
CA VAL A 131 1.24 -15.89 30.20
C VAL A 131 1.38 -16.53 28.82
N MET A 132 2.16 -15.93 27.92
CA MET A 132 2.38 -16.46 26.57
C MET A 132 3.05 -17.85 26.60
N LEU A 133 4.06 -18.05 27.45
CA LEU A 133 4.75 -19.34 27.59
C LEU A 133 3.87 -20.44 28.20
N ASN A 134 2.91 -20.07 29.04
CA ASN A 134 2.02 -21.02 29.74
C ASN A 134 0.64 -21.16 29.06
N SER A 135 0.46 -20.66 27.84
CA SER A 135 -0.81 -20.72 27.10
C SER A 135 -0.71 -21.59 25.83
N PRO A 136 -0.43 -22.90 25.94
CA PRO A 136 -0.21 -23.77 24.77
C PRO A 136 -1.44 -23.89 23.87
N ASN A 137 -2.64 -23.62 24.41
CA ASN A 137 -3.90 -23.61 23.66
C ASN A 137 -4.01 -22.43 22.67
N VAL A 138 -3.17 -21.40 22.83
CA VAL A 138 -3.16 -20.19 21.99
C VAL A 138 -1.82 -20.08 21.26
N LEU A 139 -0.72 -20.26 21.98
CA LEU A 139 0.64 -20.16 21.46
C LEU A 139 1.46 -21.35 21.98
N SER A 140 1.76 -22.28 21.07
CA SER A 140 2.65 -23.41 21.40
C SER A 140 4.10 -23.04 21.11
N VAL A 141 5.04 -23.45 21.96
CA VAL A 141 6.46 -23.10 21.80
C VAL A 141 7.08 -24.02 20.74
N ALA A 142 7.57 -23.40 19.67
CA ALA A 142 8.07 -24.05 18.46
C ALA A 142 9.59 -24.26 18.48
N GLY A 143 10.10 -24.96 19.51
CA GLY A 143 11.52 -25.33 19.62
C GLY A 143 12.50 -24.14 19.63
N THR A 144 13.81 -24.44 19.63
CA THR A 144 14.85 -23.41 19.62
C THR A 144 15.17 -22.95 18.19
N PRO A 145 15.16 -21.64 17.91
CA PRO A 145 15.50 -21.10 16.60
C PRO A 145 16.99 -21.35 16.29
N GLN A 146 17.28 -21.90 15.09
CA GLN A 146 18.62 -22.29 14.66
C GLN A 146 19.59 -21.10 14.41
N ARG A 147 19.07 -19.87 14.31
CA ARG A 147 19.88 -18.68 13.95
C ARG A 147 19.86 -17.67 15.10
N GLN A 148 20.98 -17.55 15.79
CA GLN A 148 21.19 -16.58 16.88
C GLN A 148 21.52 -15.19 16.34
N ILE A 149 21.07 -14.16 17.04
CA ILE A 149 21.54 -12.78 16.90
C ILE A 149 22.65 -12.56 17.92
N ASN A 150 23.81 -12.09 17.48
CA ASN A 150 24.97 -11.84 18.34
C ASN A 150 24.59 -10.90 19.50
N GLY A 151 24.75 -11.38 20.73
CA GLY A 151 24.55 -10.60 21.95
C GLY A 151 23.13 -10.55 22.53
N ILE A 152 22.10 -10.96 21.78
CA ILE A 152 20.69 -10.92 22.24
C ILE A 152 20.10 -12.34 22.38
N GLY A 153 20.60 -13.31 21.61
CA GLY A 153 20.08 -14.68 21.56
C GLY A 153 19.20 -14.91 20.33
N SER A 154 18.45 -16.00 20.31
CA SER A 154 17.64 -16.41 19.15
C SER A 154 16.15 -16.06 19.27
N GLY A 155 15.71 -15.52 20.42
CA GLY A 155 14.28 -15.30 20.70
C GLY A 155 13.53 -16.60 20.98
N ILE A 156 12.21 -16.49 21.09
CA ILE A 156 11.30 -17.62 21.34
C ILE A 156 10.38 -17.77 20.14
N SER A 157 10.36 -18.95 19.54
CA SER A 157 9.44 -19.25 18.45
C SER A 157 8.12 -19.80 18.98
N PHE A 158 7.02 -19.31 18.42
CA PHE A 158 5.66 -19.71 18.73
C PHE A 158 4.97 -20.23 17.47
N VAL A 159 4.06 -21.18 17.65
CA VAL A 159 3.09 -21.61 16.64
C VAL A 159 1.69 -21.22 17.13
N TYR A 160 1.03 -20.38 16.34
CA TYR A 160 -0.37 -20.02 16.50
C TYR A 160 -1.24 -20.91 15.60
N ASP A 161 -2.32 -21.44 16.17
CA ASP A 161 -3.32 -22.29 15.47
C ASP A 161 -2.71 -23.49 14.71
N GLY A 162 -1.58 -24.02 15.19
CA GLY A 162 -0.89 -25.16 14.59
C GLY A 162 -0.25 -24.93 13.22
N GLN A 163 -0.41 -23.75 12.62
CA GLN A 163 -0.01 -23.45 11.23
C GLN A 163 0.95 -22.27 11.13
N HIS A 164 0.79 -21.25 11.98
CA HIS A 164 1.52 -19.99 11.85
C HIS A 164 2.70 -19.94 12.80
N LYS A 165 3.90 -20.21 12.29
CA LYS A 165 5.14 -20.13 13.06
C LYS A 165 5.77 -18.74 12.94
N PHE A 166 6.14 -18.15 14.07
CA PHE A 166 6.86 -16.87 14.13
C PHE A 166 7.77 -16.81 15.36
N ASN A 167 8.74 -15.89 15.35
CA ASN A 167 9.72 -15.71 16.41
C ASN A 167 9.57 -14.33 17.07
N ILE A 168 9.62 -14.29 18.41
CA ILE A 168 9.64 -13.05 19.19
C ILE A 168 10.97 -12.91 19.90
N ILE A 169 11.58 -11.74 19.77
CA ILE A 169 12.80 -11.33 20.46
C ILE A 169 12.43 -10.25 21.47
N THR A 170 12.42 -10.62 22.76
CA THR A 170 12.05 -9.70 23.83
C THR A 170 13.26 -8.89 24.29
N LEU A 171 13.13 -7.57 24.30
CA LEU A 171 14.18 -6.63 24.70
C LEU A 171 13.75 -5.94 26.00
N TYR A 172 14.39 -6.32 27.11
CA TYR A 172 14.10 -5.78 28.45
C TYR A 172 14.88 -4.49 28.77
N SER A 173 15.96 -4.21 28.05
CA SER A 173 16.76 -2.99 28.21
C SER A 173 17.33 -2.59 26.85
N THR A 174 17.14 -1.32 26.48
CA THR A 174 17.78 -0.67 25.32
C THR A 174 18.91 0.22 25.78
#